data_AF-A0A212D7Y0-F1
#
_entry.id   AF-A0A212D7Y0-F1
#
_cell.length_a   1.000
_cell.length_b   1.000
_cell.length_c   1.000
_cell.angle_alpha   90.00
_cell.angle_beta   90.00
_cell.angle_gamma   90.00
#
_symmetry.space_group_name_H-M   'P 1'
#
loop_
_entity.id
_entity.type
_entity.pdbx_description
1 polymer ?
#
loop_
_entity_poly.entity_id
_entity_poly.type
_entity_poly.pdbx_seq_one_letter_code
_entity_poly.pdbx_strand_id
1 'polypeptide(L)'
;MGKKGKVGKSRRDKFYHLAKETGESGFVLSELASHRPRSVRPAFRILSFSSAEGVVGRESAEIPLGKRFADLVILSPPPGYRSRSAFKLIQLNRRFQFLQKARALLDLCAAPGGWLQVAAKFMPVSSLIVGVDLVPIKPLPNVVTLQEDITTERCRQALRKELKTWKVDVVLNDGAPNVGASWAHDAYSQAHLTLMALRLACDFLGRGGCFITKVFRSRDYQPLLWIFQQLFRRVQATKPQASRHESAEIFVVCQGFLAPDKVDSKFFDPKFAFKEVEVQAKTVTELVTKKKPKAEGYAEGDLTLYHRTSVTDFLRAANPVDFLSKASEISLDDNELAQHPATTEDIRVCCQDIKVLGRKELRSLLNWRTKLRRYMAKKLKEQAKALDISSGEEEEGEEEESAAGTGPQPSQEEEEEEQLNRTLAEMKAQEVAELKRKKKKLLREQRKQRERVELKMDLPGVSIADEGETGMFSLRTIRGHQVRWGGAHAGDREDLRGRSEQ
;
A
#
# COMPACT_ATOMS: atom_id res chain seq x y z
N MET A 1 40.27 0.25 56.64
CA MET A 1 39.97 0.89 55.34
C MET A 1 39.46 -0.18 54.39
N GLY A 2 38.26 -0.23 53.80
CA GLY A 2 36.99 0.46 53.91
C GLY A 2 35.95 -0.53 53.31
N LYS A 3 34.74 -0.55 53.88
CA LYS A 3 33.71 -1.58 53.73
C LYS A 3 33.16 -1.72 52.29
N LYS A 4 32.92 -2.96 51.85
CA LYS A 4 32.03 -3.29 50.70
C LYS A 4 30.59 -2.91 51.04
N GLY A 5 30.03 -1.92 50.34
CA GLY A 5 28.62 -1.55 50.44
C GLY A 5 27.73 -2.48 49.61
N LYS A 6 26.88 -3.26 50.28
CA LYS A 6 25.69 -3.87 49.67
C LYS A 6 24.62 -2.79 49.53
N VAL A 7 24.14 -2.54 48.32
CA VAL A 7 22.84 -1.90 48.04
C VAL A 7 22.04 -2.99 47.31
N GLY A 8 20.92 -3.51 47.78
CA GLY A 8 19.88 -2.90 48.60
C GLY A 8 18.59 -2.98 47.78
N LYS A 9 17.95 -4.16 47.80
CA LYS A 9 16.57 -4.39 47.36
C LYS A 9 15.67 -3.34 48.03
N SER A 10 15.27 -2.32 47.29
CA SER A 10 14.17 -1.44 47.71
C SER A 10 13.54 -0.80 46.48
N ARG A 11 12.60 -1.54 45.86
CA ARG A 11 11.56 -1.01 44.95
C ARG A 11 10.52 -2.07 44.56
N ARG A 12 10.17 -2.99 45.47
CA ARG A 12 9.08 -3.97 45.25
C ARG A 12 7.99 -4.03 46.31
N ASP A 13 8.07 -3.25 47.38
CA ASP A 13 7.15 -3.45 48.52
C ASP A 13 6.04 -2.40 48.68
N LYS A 14 5.81 -1.53 47.68
CA LYS A 14 4.64 -0.63 47.69
C LYS A 14 3.40 -1.16 46.97
N PHE A 15 3.49 -2.27 46.24
CA PHE A 15 2.33 -2.91 45.59
C PHE A 15 1.88 -4.21 46.24
N TYR A 16 2.67 -4.78 47.16
CA TYR A 16 2.31 -6.01 47.88
C TYR A 16 1.43 -5.76 49.12
N HIS A 17 1.37 -4.54 49.63
CA HIS A 17 0.54 -4.21 50.80
C HIS A 17 -0.92 -3.88 50.47
N LEU A 18 -1.25 -3.49 49.24
CA LEU A 18 -2.63 -3.16 48.86
C LEU A 18 -3.49 -4.40 48.54
N ALA A 19 -2.87 -5.57 48.34
CA ALA A 19 -3.57 -6.82 48.05
C ALA A 19 -3.91 -7.63 49.33
N LYS A 20 -3.53 -7.13 50.52
CA LYS A 20 -3.74 -7.82 51.80
C LYS A 20 -4.78 -7.16 52.70
N GLU A 21 -5.36 -6.01 52.30
CA GLU A 21 -6.39 -5.29 53.06
C GLU A 21 -7.83 -5.54 52.55
N THR A 22 -8.02 -6.37 51.52
CA THR A 22 -9.35 -6.81 51.10
C THR A 22 -9.50 -8.31 51.31
N GLY A 23 -9.69 -8.70 52.57
CA GLY A 23 -10.05 -10.06 52.96
C GLY A 23 -10.84 -10.05 54.26
N GLU A 24 -12.16 -10.19 54.15
CA GLU A 24 -13.01 -10.79 55.19
C GLU A 24 -13.72 -11.97 54.52
N SER A 25 -13.21 -13.18 54.84
CA SER A 25 -13.90 -14.27 55.57
C SER A 25 -14.91 -15.03 54.70
N GLY A 26 -14.81 -16.34 54.45
CA GLY A 26 -14.26 -17.43 55.24
C GLY A 26 -15.41 -18.28 55.79
N PHE A 27 -15.95 -19.21 54.99
CA PHE A 27 -16.69 -20.37 55.52
C PHE A 27 -16.48 -21.60 54.63
N VAL A 28 -16.00 -22.65 55.27
CA VAL A 28 -15.79 -24.02 54.78
C VAL A 28 -17.04 -24.82 55.11
N LEU A 29 -17.51 -25.68 54.19
CA LEU A 29 -18.02 -27.03 54.51
C LEU A 29 -18.28 -27.86 53.25
N SER A 30 -17.95 -29.13 53.37
CA SER A 30 -17.94 -30.20 52.37
C SER A 30 -19.23 -31.04 52.38
N GLU A 31 -19.61 -31.50 51.19
CA GLU A 31 -20.10 -32.87 50.86
C GLU A 31 -21.57 -33.31 51.12
N LEU A 32 -22.08 -34.02 50.09
CA LEU A 32 -23.21 -34.98 49.99
C LEU A 32 -24.67 -34.54 49.69
N ALA A 33 -25.09 -34.99 48.50
CA ALA A 33 -26.31 -35.75 48.17
C ALA A 33 -27.72 -35.09 48.07
N SER A 34 -28.23 -35.19 46.83
CA SER A 34 -29.62 -35.53 46.44
C SER A 34 -30.69 -34.42 46.33
N HIS A 35 -31.57 -34.64 45.35
CA HIS A 35 -32.88 -34.01 45.06
C HIS A 35 -32.94 -32.75 44.16
N ARG A 36 -33.47 -32.98 42.94
CA ARG A 36 -34.18 -32.01 42.06
C ARG A 36 -35.49 -31.55 42.74
N PRO A 37 -36.29 -30.64 42.13
CA PRO A 37 -35.97 -29.39 41.41
C PRO A 37 -36.88 -28.22 41.89
N ARG A 38 -36.59 -26.96 41.52
CA ARG A 38 -37.61 -25.98 41.10
C ARG A 38 -37.04 -24.68 40.51
N SER A 39 -37.75 -24.23 39.48
CA SER A 39 -37.62 -23.01 38.69
C SER A 39 -37.62 -21.73 39.52
N VAL A 40 -36.69 -20.79 39.27
CA VAL A 40 -36.95 -19.33 39.31
C VAL A 40 -35.95 -18.61 38.39
N ARG A 41 -36.46 -17.83 37.41
CA ARG A 41 -35.69 -16.83 36.63
C ARG A 41 -35.34 -15.63 37.52
N PRO A 42 -34.25 -14.88 37.25
CA PRO A 42 -34.28 -13.45 37.56
C PRO A 42 -33.96 -12.56 36.36
N ALA A 43 -34.66 -11.44 36.37
CA ALA A 43 -34.66 -10.37 35.41
C ALA A 43 -33.39 -9.52 35.45
N PHE A 44 -33.02 -8.98 34.29
CA PHE A 44 -32.02 -7.92 34.14
C PHE A 44 -32.54 -6.63 34.80
N ARG A 45 -31.84 -6.13 35.82
CA ARG A 45 -32.07 -4.82 36.41
C ARG A 45 -31.10 -3.82 35.77
N ILE A 46 -31.66 -2.91 34.98
CA ILE A 46 -30.98 -1.72 34.46
C ILE A 46 -30.84 -0.76 35.65
N LEU A 47 -29.61 -0.39 36.01
CA LEU A 47 -29.35 0.69 36.97
C LEU A 47 -29.00 1.96 36.20
N SER A 48 -29.97 2.87 36.15
CA SER A 48 -29.79 4.30 35.94
C SER A 48 -29.22 4.93 37.21
N PHE A 49 -28.20 5.79 37.10
CA PHE A 49 -27.75 6.62 38.22
C PHE A 49 -28.01 8.10 37.95
N SER A 50 -28.68 8.71 38.93
CA SER A 50 -29.11 10.10 38.99
C SER A 50 -27.97 11.03 39.39
N SER A 51 -28.06 12.27 38.89
CA SER A 51 -27.18 13.40 39.19
C SER A 51 -27.24 13.80 40.67
N ALA A 52 -26.09 14.14 41.24
CA ALA A 52 -25.98 14.94 42.46
C ALA A 52 -24.80 15.91 42.31
N GLU A 53 -25.10 17.20 42.44
CA GLU A 53 -24.15 18.31 42.45
C GLU A 53 -23.48 18.46 43.82
N GLY A 54 -22.22 18.92 43.82
CA GLY A 54 -21.69 19.76 44.89
C GLY A 54 -20.24 19.53 45.34
N VAL A 55 -19.38 20.52 45.02
CA VAL A 55 -18.28 21.06 45.85
C VAL A 55 -16.81 20.60 45.57
N VAL A 56 -16.10 21.53 44.89
CA VAL A 56 -14.70 22.01 45.05
C VAL A 56 -13.53 21.16 44.50
N GLY A 57 -13.11 21.53 43.28
CA GLY A 57 -11.84 22.24 43.06
C GLY A 57 -10.53 21.49 43.33
N ARG A 58 -10.14 20.58 42.44
CA ARG A 58 -8.73 20.39 42.04
C ARG A 58 -8.66 20.05 40.55
N GLU A 59 -8.08 20.97 39.80
CA GLU A 59 -7.80 20.85 38.37
C GLU A 59 -6.89 19.64 38.12
N SER A 60 -7.53 18.52 37.79
CA SER A 60 -6.87 17.26 37.48
C SER A 60 -7.06 17.05 35.99
N ALA A 61 -5.97 17.11 35.22
CA ALA A 61 -5.98 16.91 33.78
C ALA A 61 -6.84 15.69 33.40
N GLU A 62 -8.00 15.96 32.78
CA GLU A 62 -8.88 14.92 32.27
C GLU A 62 -8.19 14.21 31.11
N ILE A 63 -7.57 13.08 31.42
CA ILE A 63 -7.18 12.10 30.41
C ILE A 63 -8.49 11.49 29.90
N PRO A 64 -8.84 11.60 28.61
CA PRO A 64 -10.15 11.19 28.11
C PRO A 64 -10.41 9.72 28.43
N LEU A 65 -11.64 9.43 28.90
CA LEU A 65 -12.11 8.12 29.37
C LEU A 65 -11.79 6.95 28.41
N GLY A 66 -11.66 7.24 27.11
CA GLY A 66 -11.25 6.29 26.07
C GLY A 66 -9.83 5.74 26.22
N LYS A 67 -8.88 6.49 26.80
CA LYS A 67 -7.51 6.01 27.09
C LYS A 67 -7.50 5.01 28.25
N ARG A 68 -8.27 5.27 29.32
CA ARG A 68 -8.34 4.40 30.49
C ARG A 68 -8.91 3.00 30.17
N PHE A 69 -9.88 2.92 29.26
CA PHE A 69 -10.42 1.63 28.80
C PHE A 69 -9.45 0.83 27.92
N ALA A 70 -8.67 1.51 27.06
CA ALA A 70 -7.65 0.86 26.26
C ALA A 70 -6.54 0.27 27.16
N ASP A 71 -6.08 1.03 28.14
CA ASP A 71 -5.01 0.59 29.06
C ASP A 71 -5.48 -0.52 30.02
N LEU A 72 -6.73 -0.50 30.48
CA LEU A 72 -7.29 -1.54 31.35
C LEU A 72 -7.46 -2.90 30.64
N VAL A 73 -7.81 -2.89 29.35
CA VAL A 73 -7.88 -4.10 28.50
C VAL A 73 -6.49 -4.67 28.18
N ILE A 74 -5.45 -3.83 28.20
CA ILE A 74 -4.08 -4.23 27.88
C ILE A 74 -3.41 -5.01 29.02
N LEU A 75 -3.86 -4.91 30.28
CA LEU A 75 -3.15 -5.44 31.46
C LEU A 75 -3.55 -6.84 31.94
N SER A 76 -4.70 -7.39 31.52
CA SER A 76 -5.13 -8.76 31.86
C SER A 76 -5.94 -9.40 30.72
N PRO A 77 -5.81 -10.71 30.41
CA PRO A 77 -6.78 -11.37 29.54
C PRO A 77 -8.18 -11.20 30.16
N PRO A 78 -9.19 -10.79 29.37
CA PRO A 78 -10.53 -10.59 29.89
C PRO A 78 -11.11 -11.91 30.42
N PRO A 79 -12.06 -11.86 31.36
CA PRO A 79 -12.72 -13.06 31.85
C PRO A 79 -13.32 -13.84 30.66
N GLY A 80 -12.84 -15.07 30.46
CA GLY A 80 -13.36 -16.02 29.48
C GLY A 80 -12.57 -16.19 28.17
N TYR A 81 -11.58 -15.34 27.84
CA TYR A 81 -10.74 -15.54 26.65
C TYR A 81 -9.30 -15.90 26.99
N ARG A 82 -8.69 -16.77 26.17
CA ARG A 82 -7.33 -17.31 26.35
C ARG A 82 -6.22 -16.32 26.00
N SER A 83 -6.53 -15.25 25.28
CA SER A 83 -5.56 -14.24 24.84
C SER A 83 -6.16 -12.84 24.81
N ARG A 84 -5.33 -11.83 25.09
CA ARG A 84 -5.66 -10.41 24.88
C ARG A 84 -5.90 -10.08 23.40
N SER A 85 -5.31 -10.84 22.48
CA SER A 85 -5.50 -10.65 21.03
C SER A 85 -6.94 -10.91 20.57
N ALA A 86 -7.76 -11.63 21.35
CA ALA A 86 -9.18 -11.86 21.06
C ALA A 86 -9.96 -10.56 20.85
N PHE A 87 -9.65 -9.50 21.62
CA PHE A 87 -10.32 -8.21 21.47
C PHE A 87 -10.02 -7.52 20.14
N LYS A 88 -8.83 -7.75 19.57
CA LYS A 88 -8.47 -7.22 18.24
C LYS A 88 -9.45 -7.78 17.21
N LEU A 89 -9.69 -9.09 17.24
CA LEU A 89 -10.64 -9.74 16.32
C LEU A 89 -12.09 -9.30 16.57
N ILE A 90 -12.51 -9.15 17.83
CA ILE A 90 -13.86 -8.63 18.15
C ILE A 90 -14.06 -7.23 17.55
N GLN A 91 -13.07 -6.34 17.69
CA GLN A 91 -13.14 -4.98 17.14
C GLN A 91 -13.13 -4.98 15.61
N LEU A 92 -12.30 -5.82 14.99
CA LEU A 92 -12.29 -6.00 13.54
C LEU A 92 -13.65 -6.53 13.05
N ASN A 93 -14.20 -7.56 13.68
CA ASN A 93 -15.49 -8.13 13.31
C ASN A 93 -16.66 -7.15 13.53
N ARG A 94 -16.61 -6.29 14.55
CA ARG A 94 -17.61 -5.21 14.73
C ARG A 94 -17.61 -4.23 13.56
N ARG A 95 -16.43 -3.92 13.00
CA ARG A 95 -16.28 -2.98 11.89
C ARG A 95 -16.60 -3.59 10.53
N PHE A 96 -16.23 -4.85 10.30
CA PHE A 96 -16.27 -5.47 8.97
C PHE A 96 -17.29 -6.61 8.82
N GLN A 97 -17.84 -7.12 9.93
CA GLN A 97 -18.91 -8.11 9.98
C GLN A 97 -18.68 -9.36 9.12
N PHE A 98 -17.47 -9.93 9.17
CA PHE A 98 -17.09 -11.09 8.36
C PHE A 98 -17.40 -12.45 9.02
N LEU A 99 -17.66 -12.52 10.34
CA LEU A 99 -17.89 -13.80 11.02
C LEU A 99 -19.36 -14.24 11.01
N GLN A 100 -20.31 -13.30 11.06
CA GLN A 100 -21.73 -13.62 11.30
C GLN A 100 -22.37 -14.46 10.19
N LYS A 101 -21.85 -14.36 8.97
CA LYS A 101 -22.34 -15.09 7.79
C LYS A 101 -21.42 -16.24 7.37
N ALA A 102 -20.28 -16.41 8.03
CA ALA A 102 -19.29 -17.41 7.66
C ALA A 102 -19.73 -18.80 8.15
N ARG A 103 -19.73 -19.78 7.25
CA ARG A 103 -20.04 -21.19 7.52
C ARG A 103 -18.77 -22.01 7.74
N ALA A 104 -17.66 -21.61 7.14
CA ALA A 104 -16.37 -22.26 7.34
C ALA A 104 -15.26 -21.23 7.56
N LEU A 105 -14.41 -21.46 8.57
CA LEU A 105 -13.30 -20.58 8.93
C LEU A 105 -12.01 -21.37 9.18
N LEU A 106 -10.91 -20.82 8.68
CA LEU A 106 -9.55 -21.29 8.94
C LEU A 106 -8.78 -20.22 9.72
N ASP A 107 -8.26 -20.56 10.91
CA ASP A 107 -7.41 -19.67 11.72
C ASP A 107 -5.97 -20.19 11.68
N LEU A 108 -5.06 -19.42 11.08
CA LEU A 108 -3.65 -19.75 10.92
C LEU A 108 -2.82 -19.09 12.02
N CYS A 109 -1.83 -19.81 12.53
CA CYS A 109 -1.03 -19.39 13.69
C CYS A 109 -1.93 -19.07 14.89
N ALA A 110 -2.87 -19.98 15.18
CA ALA A 110 -4.00 -19.73 16.05
C ALA A 110 -3.70 -19.85 17.56
N ALA A 111 -2.54 -20.37 17.98
CA ALA A 111 -2.24 -20.55 19.41
C ALA A 111 -2.22 -19.20 20.13
N PRO A 112 -2.81 -19.08 21.36
CA PRO A 112 -3.37 -20.14 22.22
C PRO A 112 -4.87 -20.45 21.98
N GLY A 113 -5.45 -19.99 20.88
CA GLY A 113 -6.85 -20.21 20.50
C GLY A 113 -7.79 -19.06 20.87
N GLY A 114 -7.26 -17.86 21.13
CA GLY A 114 -8.09 -16.70 21.48
C GLY A 114 -9.00 -16.24 20.34
N TRP A 115 -8.52 -16.29 19.10
CA TRP A 115 -9.30 -15.96 17.90
C TRP A 115 -10.32 -17.04 17.56
N LEU A 116 -9.95 -18.32 17.70
CA LEU A 116 -10.88 -19.46 17.64
C LEU A 116 -12.07 -19.32 18.60
N GLN A 117 -11.85 -18.88 19.84
CA GLN A 117 -12.96 -18.65 20.80
C GLN A 117 -13.92 -17.56 20.33
N VAL A 118 -13.40 -16.51 19.70
CA VAL A 118 -14.22 -15.44 19.12
C VAL A 118 -14.97 -15.98 17.91
N ALA A 119 -14.32 -16.72 17.01
CA ALA A 119 -14.95 -17.33 15.86
C ALA A 119 -16.13 -18.23 16.29
N ALA A 120 -15.91 -19.15 17.23
CA ALA A 120 -16.94 -20.06 17.75
C ALA A 120 -18.14 -19.34 18.40
N LYS A 121 -17.94 -18.12 18.91
CA LYS A 121 -19.00 -17.32 19.52
C LYS A 121 -19.82 -16.52 18.51
N PHE A 122 -19.19 -16.02 17.44
CA PHE A 122 -19.82 -15.10 16.50
C PHE A 122 -20.31 -15.76 15.20
N MET A 123 -19.80 -16.94 14.87
CA MET A 123 -20.27 -17.73 13.74
C MET A 123 -21.51 -18.56 14.11
N PRO A 124 -22.35 -18.95 13.14
CA PRO A 124 -23.43 -19.91 13.34
C PRO A 124 -22.96 -21.22 14.01
N VAL A 125 -23.83 -21.84 14.81
CA VAL A 125 -23.49 -23.05 15.60
C VAL A 125 -23.07 -24.23 14.72
N SER A 126 -23.60 -24.33 13.51
CA SER A 126 -23.28 -25.37 12.54
C SER A 126 -22.05 -25.05 11.67
N SER A 127 -21.25 -24.06 12.05
CA SER A 127 -20.07 -23.67 11.28
C SER A 127 -18.87 -24.58 11.55
N LEU A 128 -18.07 -24.82 10.52
CA LEU A 128 -16.81 -25.55 10.61
C LEU A 128 -15.67 -24.56 10.90
N ILE A 129 -15.00 -24.72 12.04
CA ILE A 129 -13.88 -23.88 12.44
C ILE A 129 -12.66 -24.77 12.60
N VAL A 130 -11.60 -24.47 11.85
CA VAL A 130 -10.33 -25.19 11.88
C VAL A 130 -9.22 -24.23 12.28
N GLY A 131 -8.49 -24.53 13.35
CA GLY A 131 -7.30 -23.81 13.76
C GLY A 131 -6.03 -24.58 13.46
N VAL A 132 -4.99 -23.91 13.00
CA VAL A 132 -3.67 -24.49 12.76
C VAL A 132 -2.61 -23.69 13.51
N ASP A 133 -1.73 -24.39 14.22
CA ASP A 133 -0.55 -23.79 14.83
C ASP A 133 0.57 -24.82 15.00
N LEU A 134 1.82 -24.35 15.15
CA LEU A 134 2.95 -25.20 15.50
C LEU A 134 2.84 -25.73 16.94
N VAL A 135 2.24 -24.94 17.83
CA VAL A 135 2.07 -25.23 19.25
C VAL A 135 0.68 -25.86 19.48
N PRO A 136 0.58 -26.88 20.35
CA PRO A 136 -0.72 -27.50 20.64
C PRO A 136 -1.69 -26.49 21.28
N ILE A 137 -2.90 -26.42 20.71
CA ILE A 137 -4.00 -25.60 21.24
C ILE A 137 -4.86 -26.48 22.14
N LYS A 138 -5.16 -26.02 23.36
CA LYS A 138 -6.09 -26.74 24.25
C LYS A 138 -7.45 -26.92 23.54
N PRO A 139 -8.11 -28.10 23.62
CA PRO A 139 -9.36 -28.32 22.92
C PRO A 139 -10.42 -27.24 23.19
N LEU A 140 -11.20 -26.91 22.18
CA LEU A 140 -12.31 -25.95 22.21
C LEU A 140 -13.57 -26.63 21.67
N PRO A 141 -14.75 -26.39 22.25
CA PRO A 141 -15.99 -26.98 21.76
C PRO A 141 -16.28 -26.46 20.33
N ASN A 142 -16.71 -27.36 19.45
CA ASN A 142 -17.06 -27.06 18.05
C ASN A 142 -15.92 -26.45 17.22
N VAL A 143 -14.66 -26.72 17.59
CA VAL A 143 -13.48 -26.27 16.86
C VAL A 143 -12.53 -27.45 16.67
N VAL A 144 -12.09 -27.64 15.43
CA VAL A 144 -11.02 -28.59 15.09
C VAL A 144 -9.69 -27.86 15.21
N THR A 145 -8.69 -28.46 15.85
CA THR A 145 -7.35 -27.88 15.99
C THR A 145 -6.29 -28.85 15.47
N LEU A 146 -5.43 -28.38 14.58
CA LEU A 146 -4.33 -29.14 14.00
C LEU A 146 -2.99 -28.56 14.48
N GLN A 147 -2.11 -29.43 14.96
CA GLN A 147 -0.75 -29.07 15.30
C GLN A 147 0.16 -29.36 14.10
N GLU A 148 0.36 -28.36 13.24
CA GLU A 148 1.06 -28.52 11.96
C GLU A 148 1.79 -27.22 11.58
N ASP A 149 2.80 -27.33 10.73
CA ASP A 149 3.51 -26.18 10.15
C ASP A 149 2.83 -25.75 8.84
N ILE A 150 2.32 -24.51 8.82
CA ILE A 150 1.60 -23.92 7.68
C ILE A 150 2.43 -23.86 6.38
N THR A 151 3.75 -23.96 6.47
CA THR A 151 4.66 -23.95 5.31
C THR A 151 4.78 -25.32 4.63
N THR A 152 4.34 -26.39 5.29
CA THR A 152 4.54 -27.78 4.82
C THR A 152 3.37 -28.31 4.00
N GLU A 153 3.65 -29.22 3.05
CA GLU A 153 2.60 -29.90 2.30
C GLU A 153 1.76 -30.84 3.19
N ARG A 154 2.35 -31.34 4.28
CA ARG A 154 1.65 -32.15 5.28
C ARG A 154 0.47 -31.37 5.89
N CYS A 155 0.70 -30.10 6.28
CA CYS A 155 -0.38 -29.24 6.78
C CYS A 155 -1.49 -29.08 5.74
N ARG A 156 -1.13 -28.89 4.47
CA ARG A 156 -2.10 -28.76 3.37
C ARG A 156 -2.94 -30.02 3.20
N GLN A 157 -2.33 -31.20 3.28
CA GLN A 157 -3.05 -32.48 3.23
C GLN A 157 -3.97 -32.67 4.44
N ALA A 158 -3.51 -32.31 5.64
CA ALA A 158 -4.33 -32.35 6.86
C ALA A 158 -5.56 -31.42 6.73
N LEU A 159 -5.37 -30.21 6.22
CA LEU A 159 -6.48 -29.27 5.95
C LEU A 159 -7.45 -29.80 4.89
N ARG A 160 -6.95 -30.41 3.80
CA ARG A 160 -7.82 -31.06 2.80
C ARG A 160 -8.63 -32.20 3.40
N LYS A 161 -8.08 -32.95 4.36
CA LYS A 161 -8.80 -34.02 5.05
C LYS A 161 -9.94 -33.48 5.91
N GLU A 162 -9.69 -32.43 6.68
CA GLU A 162 -10.70 -31.83 7.57
C GLU A 162 -11.77 -31.05 6.80
N LEU A 163 -11.37 -30.24 5.80
CA LEU A 163 -12.29 -29.43 4.99
C LEU A 163 -12.98 -30.25 3.90
N LYS A 164 -12.42 -31.41 3.51
CA LYS A 164 -12.90 -32.26 2.42
C LYS A 164 -13.05 -31.45 1.12
N THR A 165 -14.29 -31.27 0.67
CA THR A 165 -14.64 -30.50 -0.53
C THR A 165 -15.04 -29.05 -0.23
N TRP A 166 -15.14 -28.67 1.05
CA TRP A 166 -15.57 -27.35 1.45
C TRP A 166 -14.46 -26.32 1.25
N LYS A 167 -14.84 -25.17 0.70
CA LYS A 167 -14.04 -23.95 0.74
C LYS A 167 -14.41 -23.15 1.98
N VAL A 168 -13.44 -22.39 2.51
CA VAL A 168 -13.66 -21.53 3.68
C VAL A 168 -14.12 -20.14 3.25
N ASP A 169 -14.95 -19.51 4.06
CA ASP A 169 -15.43 -18.15 3.83
C ASP A 169 -14.46 -17.11 4.39
N VAL A 170 -13.74 -17.47 5.45
CA VAL A 170 -12.83 -16.60 6.17
C VAL A 170 -11.53 -17.35 6.49
N VAL A 171 -10.41 -16.72 6.17
CA VAL A 171 -9.09 -17.12 6.66
C VAL A 171 -8.55 -16.02 7.56
N LEU A 172 -8.14 -16.39 8.77
CA LEU A 172 -7.53 -15.51 9.75
C LEU A 172 -6.05 -15.83 9.91
N ASN A 173 -5.22 -14.81 10.18
CA ASN A 173 -3.82 -14.96 10.51
C ASN A 173 -3.38 -13.90 11.54
N ASP A 174 -3.11 -14.31 12.78
CA ASP A 174 -2.46 -13.48 13.81
C ASP A 174 -1.01 -13.94 14.06
N GLY A 175 -0.37 -14.55 13.07
CA GLY A 175 1.01 -15.01 13.15
C GLY A 175 2.02 -13.89 13.39
N ALA A 176 2.90 -14.09 14.37
CA ALA A 176 4.10 -13.28 14.59
C ALA A 176 5.27 -14.20 14.93
N PRO A 177 6.48 -13.90 14.43
CA PRO A 177 7.68 -14.62 14.85
C PRO A 177 8.02 -14.29 16.30
N ASN A 178 8.91 -15.10 16.89
CA ASN A 178 9.53 -14.78 18.17
C ASN A 178 10.39 -13.52 18.00
N VAL A 179 9.85 -12.39 18.45
CA VAL A 179 10.52 -11.09 18.43
C VAL A 179 11.66 -11.05 19.45
N GLY A 180 12.82 -10.52 19.04
CA GLY A 180 14.00 -10.44 19.89
C GLY A 180 15.33 -10.45 19.13
N ALA A 181 15.30 -10.64 17.81
CA ALA A 181 16.46 -10.42 16.95
C ALA A 181 16.50 -8.95 16.50
N SER A 182 17.12 -8.68 15.34
CA SER A 182 17.05 -7.36 14.73
C SER A 182 15.63 -7.07 14.22
N TRP A 183 15.17 -5.82 14.37
CA TRP A 183 13.85 -5.39 13.89
C TRP A 183 13.65 -5.69 12.39
N ALA A 184 14.70 -5.53 11.59
CA ALA A 184 14.66 -5.84 10.16
C ALA A 184 14.39 -7.33 9.89
N HIS A 185 15.08 -8.22 10.61
CA HIS A 185 14.88 -9.67 10.48
C HIS A 185 13.49 -10.09 10.96
N ASP A 186 13.04 -9.57 12.10
CA ASP A 186 11.73 -9.90 12.67
C ASP A 186 10.59 -9.42 11.76
N ALA A 187 10.73 -8.23 11.18
CA ALA A 187 9.77 -7.70 10.21
C ALA A 187 9.73 -8.52 8.92
N TYR A 188 10.88 -8.91 8.37
CA TYR A 188 10.95 -9.75 7.17
C TYR A 188 10.36 -11.14 7.42
N SER A 189 10.66 -11.74 8.58
CA SER A 189 10.12 -13.05 8.98
C SER A 189 8.60 -13.01 9.11
N GLN A 190 8.04 -11.90 9.64
CA GLN A 190 6.59 -11.70 9.72
C GLN A 190 5.95 -11.53 8.33
N ALA A 191 6.60 -10.80 7.43
CA ALA A 191 6.15 -10.62 6.05
C ALA A 191 6.16 -11.95 5.28
N HIS A 192 7.22 -12.76 5.44
CA HIS A 192 7.32 -14.11 4.90
C HIS A 192 6.18 -14.99 5.41
N LEU A 193 5.96 -15.02 6.74
CA LEU A 193 4.89 -15.83 7.34
C LEU A 193 3.51 -15.43 6.77
N THR A 194 3.29 -14.14 6.59
CA THR A 194 2.07 -13.61 5.97
C THR A 194 1.90 -14.08 4.53
N LEU A 195 2.99 -14.17 3.76
CA LEU A 195 2.97 -14.66 2.39
C LEU A 195 2.60 -16.15 2.33
N MET A 196 3.13 -16.95 3.25
CA MET A 196 2.78 -18.38 3.35
C MET A 196 1.33 -18.58 3.79
N ALA A 197 0.84 -17.75 4.72
CA ALA A 197 -0.57 -17.74 5.11
C ALA A 197 -1.49 -17.35 3.93
N LEU A 198 -1.09 -16.36 3.12
CA LEU A 198 -1.81 -15.99 1.90
C LEU A 198 -1.84 -17.12 0.89
N ARG A 199 -0.74 -17.87 0.73
CA ARG A 199 -0.68 -19.03 -0.16
C ARG A 199 -1.74 -20.06 0.23
N LEU A 200 -1.77 -20.48 1.49
CA LEU A 200 -2.82 -21.37 2.00
C LEU A 200 -4.21 -20.77 1.85
N ALA A 201 -4.37 -19.45 2.09
CA ALA A 201 -5.65 -18.79 1.89
C ALA A 201 -6.11 -18.94 0.43
N CYS A 202 -5.25 -18.76 -0.56
CA CYS A 202 -5.62 -18.91 -1.97
C CYS A 202 -6.08 -20.34 -2.31
N ASP A 203 -5.56 -21.35 -1.61
CA ASP A 203 -5.92 -22.75 -1.84
C ASP A 203 -7.29 -23.13 -1.26
N PHE A 204 -7.64 -22.58 -0.09
CA PHE A 204 -8.81 -23.01 0.68
C PHE A 204 -9.96 -21.99 0.65
N LEU A 205 -9.70 -20.71 0.38
CA LEU A 205 -10.71 -19.66 0.39
C LEU A 205 -11.65 -19.77 -0.81
N GLY A 206 -12.95 -19.63 -0.55
CA GLY A 206 -13.98 -19.56 -1.58
C GLY A 206 -14.01 -18.22 -2.29
N ARG A 207 -14.55 -18.19 -3.52
CA ARG A 207 -14.79 -16.93 -4.25
C ARG A 207 -15.66 -16.00 -3.40
N GLY A 208 -15.24 -14.76 -3.25
CA GLY A 208 -15.90 -13.77 -2.40
C GLY A 208 -15.48 -13.80 -0.92
N GLY A 209 -14.67 -14.77 -0.50
CA GLY A 209 -14.21 -14.92 0.88
C GLY A 209 -13.33 -13.76 1.38
N CYS A 210 -13.07 -13.77 2.69
CA CYS A 210 -12.26 -12.76 3.36
C CYS A 210 -10.95 -13.35 3.91
N PHE A 211 -9.86 -12.59 3.81
CA PHE A 211 -8.59 -12.88 4.44
C PHE A 211 -8.22 -11.74 5.39
N ILE A 212 -8.02 -12.04 6.67
CA ILE A 212 -7.65 -11.06 7.69
C ILE A 212 -6.29 -11.45 8.23
N THR A 213 -5.30 -10.57 8.08
CA THR A 213 -3.94 -10.86 8.52
C THR A 213 -3.33 -9.71 9.32
N LYS A 214 -2.55 -10.07 10.34
CA LYS A 214 -1.58 -9.15 10.95
C LYS A 214 -0.41 -8.93 9.98
N VAL A 215 0.09 -7.71 9.94
CA VAL A 215 1.30 -7.29 9.22
C VAL A 215 2.07 -6.31 10.09
N PHE A 216 3.39 -6.32 10.04
CA PHE A 216 4.21 -5.27 10.64
C PHE A 216 4.43 -4.11 9.66
N ARG A 217 4.32 -2.88 10.15
CA ARG A 217 4.71 -1.69 9.37
C ARG A 217 6.22 -1.70 9.17
N SER A 218 6.66 -2.21 8.03
CA SER A 218 8.06 -2.34 7.61
C SER A 218 8.21 -1.95 6.13
N ARG A 219 9.43 -2.07 5.61
CA ARG A 219 9.72 -1.86 4.18
C ARG A 219 8.87 -2.76 3.26
N ASP A 220 8.61 -3.98 3.70
CA ASP A 220 7.93 -5.02 2.91
C ASP A 220 6.39 -4.92 2.98
N TYR A 221 5.87 -3.95 3.74
CA TYR A 221 4.43 -3.70 3.87
C TYR A 221 3.76 -3.35 2.53
N GLN A 222 4.38 -2.46 1.75
CA GLN A 222 3.78 -1.96 0.52
C GLN A 222 3.72 -3.05 -0.58
N PRO A 223 4.78 -3.85 -0.81
CA PRO A 223 4.71 -5.00 -1.70
C PRO A 223 3.62 -6.02 -1.30
N LEU A 224 3.49 -6.35 -0.01
CA LEU A 224 2.41 -7.23 0.48
C LEU A 224 1.02 -6.67 0.14
N LEU A 225 0.81 -5.37 0.40
CA LEU A 225 -0.47 -4.74 0.14
C LEU A 225 -0.83 -4.78 -1.35
N TRP A 226 0.16 -4.59 -2.22
CA TRP A 226 -0.02 -4.68 -3.67
C TRP A 226 -0.41 -6.11 -4.09
N ILE A 227 0.25 -7.14 -3.57
CA ILE A 227 -0.12 -8.54 -3.85
C ILE A 227 -1.56 -8.82 -3.41
N PHE A 228 -1.98 -8.35 -2.24
CA PHE A 228 -3.37 -8.50 -1.79
C PHE A 228 -4.36 -7.82 -2.74
N GLN A 229 -4.03 -6.64 -3.27
CA GLN A 229 -4.90 -5.91 -4.20
C GLN A 229 -5.09 -6.65 -5.54
N GLN A 230 -4.14 -7.51 -5.94
CA GLN A 230 -4.30 -8.34 -7.13
C GLN A 230 -5.26 -9.52 -6.91
N LEU A 231 -5.46 -9.95 -5.66
CA LEU A 231 -6.21 -11.17 -5.32
C LEU A 231 -7.58 -10.90 -4.69
N PHE A 232 -7.83 -9.68 -4.21
CA PHE A 232 -9.05 -9.32 -3.49
C PHE A 232 -9.66 -8.02 -4.02
N ARG A 233 -10.99 -7.93 -4.05
CA ARG A 233 -11.72 -6.74 -4.50
C ARG A 233 -11.46 -5.50 -3.64
N ARG A 234 -11.34 -5.69 -2.33
CA ARG A 234 -11.19 -4.59 -1.37
C ARG A 234 -10.14 -4.96 -0.33
N VAL A 235 -9.11 -4.14 -0.21
CA VAL A 235 -8.05 -4.32 0.78
C VAL A 235 -7.98 -3.08 1.65
N GLN A 236 -8.17 -3.25 2.96
CA GLN A 236 -8.17 -2.16 3.92
C GLN A 236 -7.25 -2.45 5.10
N ALA A 237 -6.31 -1.56 5.34
CA ALA A 237 -5.47 -1.62 6.52
C ALA A 237 -6.10 -0.84 7.67
N THR A 238 -6.11 -1.42 8.87
CA THR A 238 -6.61 -0.79 10.09
C THR A 238 -5.82 -1.25 11.30
N LYS A 239 -5.67 -0.36 12.28
CA LYS A 239 -5.13 -0.72 13.59
C LYS A 239 -6.26 -0.68 14.62
N PRO A 240 -6.68 -1.82 15.19
CA PRO A 240 -7.75 -1.85 16.19
C PRO A 240 -7.29 -1.15 17.48
N GLN A 241 -8.23 -0.59 18.24
CA GLN A 241 -7.93 0.13 19.50
C GLN A 241 -7.32 -0.80 20.57
N ALA A 242 -7.62 -2.10 20.53
CA ALA A 242 -7.02 -3.10 21.40
C ALA A 242 -5.54 -3.40 21.07
N SER A 243 -5.02 -2.89 19.96
CA SER A 243 -3.59 -2.96 19.64
C SER A 243 -2.81 -1.88 20.38
N ARG A 244 -1.65 -2.25 20.96
CA ARG A 244 -0.76 -1.30 21.63
C ARG A 244 -0.33 -0.20 20.65
N HIS A 245 -0.34 1.06 21.09
CA HIS A 245 0.07 2.19 20.26
C HIS A 245 1.52 2.05 19.78
N GLU A 246 2.42 1.64 20.68
CA GLU A 246 3.86 1.42 20.44
C GLU A 246 4.16 0.28 19.47
N SER A 247 3.24 -0.68 19.30
CA SER A 247 3.47 -1.81 18.41
C SER A 247 3.45 -1.37 16.93
N ALA A 248 4.34 -1.95 16.14
CA ALA A 248 4.36 -1.80 14.69
C ALA A 248 3.26 -2.59 13.97
N GLU A 249 2.43 -3.36 14.69
CA GLU A 249 1.35 -4.14 14.09
C GLU A 249 0.26 -3.27 13.44
N ILE A 250 -0.22 -3.75 12.29
CA ILE A 250 -1.41 -3.30 11.58
C ILE A 250 -2.14 -4.54 11.07
N PHE A 251 -3.47 -4.50 10.99
CA PHE A 251 -4.26 -5.58 10.43
C PHE A 251 -4.74 -5.18 9.04
N VAL A 252 -4.56 -6.07 8.08
CA VAL A 252 -5.06 -5.92 6.73
C VAL A 252 -6.27 -6.82 6.56
N VAL A 253 -7.40 -6.21 6.19
CA VAL A 253 -8.67 -6.88 5.93
C VAL A 253 -8.89 -6.88 4.42
N CYS A 254 -8.76 -8.07 3.84
CA CYS A 254 -8.97 -8.34 2.42
C CYS A 254 -10.35 -8.98 2.25
N GLN A 255 -11.24 -8.34 1.49
CA GLN A 255 -12.61 -8.80 1.25
C GLN A 255 -12.84 -9.06 -0.23
N GLY A 256 -13.63 -10.09 -0.52
CA GLY A 256 -14.03 -10.41 -1.89
C GLY A 256 -12.89 -11.07 -2.66
N PHE A 257 -12.45 -12.25 -2.21
CA PHE A 257 -11.44 -13.03 -2.91
C PHE A 257 -11.86 -13.29 -4.36
N LEU A 258 -10.97 -12.97 -5.31
CA LEU A 258 -11.27 -13.06 -6.74
C LEU A 258 -11.26 -14.51 -7.26
N ALA A 259 -10.58 -15.42 -6.57
CA ALA A 259 -10.39 -16.81 -6.98
C ALA A 259 -10.01 -16.94 -8.48
N PRO A 260 -8.88 -16.34 -8.91
CA PRO A 260 -8.42 -16.46 -10.29
C PRO A 260 -8.00 -17.91 -10.60
N ASP A 261 -8.28 -18.38 -11.83
CA ASP A 261 -8.00 -19.76 -12.24
C ASP A 261 -6.50 -20.08 -12.28
N LYS A 262 -5.67 -19.06 -12.54
CA LYS A 262 -4.21 -19.14 -12.49
C LYS A 262 -3.68 -17.98 -11.65
N VAL A 263 -3.02 -18.29 -10.54
CA VAL A 263 -2.24 -17.33 -9.75
C VAL A 263 -0.77 -17.48 -10.15
N ASP A 264 -0.09 -16.37 -10.42
CA ASP A 264 1.35 -16.40 -10.67
C ASP A 264 2.08 -16.89 -9.41
N SER A 265 2.83 -17.99 -9.54
CA SER A 265 3.64 -18.56 -8.46
C SER A 265 4.64 -17.56 -7.88
N LYS A 266 5.09 -16.59 -8.71
CA LYS A 266 6.01 -15.53 -8.30
C LYS A 266 5.46 -14.66 -7.17
N PHE A 267 4.14 -14.53 -7.03
CA PHE A 267 3.56 -13.80 -5.91
C PHE A 267 3.85 -14.44 -4.56
N PHE A 268 4.10 -15.76 -4.52
CA PHE A 268 4.36 -16.48 -3.28
C PHE A 268 5.86 -16.73 -3.01
N ASP A 269 6.75 -16.28 -3.90
CA ASP A 269 8.20 -16.32 -3.67
C ASP A 269 8.65 -15.05 -2.95
N PRO A 270 9.15 -15.12 -1.69
CA PRO A 270 9.65 -13.96 -0.96
C PRO A 270 10.72 -13.18 -1.72
N LYS A 271 11.57 -13.86 -2.51
CA LYS A 271 12.66 -13.20 -3.26
C LYS A 271 12.13 -12.28 -4.35
N PHE A 272 11.01 -12.63 -4.96
CA PHE A 272 10.36 -11.82 -5.97
C PHE A 272 9.42 -10.79 -5.34
N ALA A 273 8.60 -11.22 -4.37
CA ALA A 273 7.63 -10.38 -3.68
C ALA A 273 8.27 -9.19 -2.97
N PHE A 274 9.46 -9.36 -2.40
CA PHE A 274 10.18 -8.32 -1.64
C PHE A 274 11.40 -7.78 -2.38
N LYS A 275 11.49 -8.01 -3.69
CA LYS A 275 12.56 -7.41 -4.50
C LYS A 275 12.42 -5.89 -4.47
N GLU A 276 13.50 -5.21 -4.10
CA GLU A 276 13.52 -3.75 -4.13
C GLU A 276 13.33 -3.25 -5.57
N VAL A 277 12.32 -2.42 -5.76
CA VAL A 277 12.15 -1.68 -7.00
C VAL A 277 13.13 -0.52 -6.94
N GLU A 278 14.11 -0.49 -7.85
CA GLU A 278 14.99 0.65 -8.01
C GLU A 278 14.11 1.90 -8.19
N VAL A 279 14.27 2.86 -7.27
CA VAL A 279 13.49 4.09 -7.26
C VAL A 279 13.75 4.79 -8.61
N GLN A 280 12.69 5.06 -9.35
CA GLN A 280 12.79 5.75 -10.64
C GLN A 280 13.62 7.02 -10.49
N ALA A 281 14.50 7.23 -11.49
CA ALA A 281 15.31 8.41 -11.70
C ALA A 281 14.69 9.69 -11.10
N LYS A 282 15.34 10.28 -10.08
CA LYS A 282 14.95 11.59 -9.55
C LYS A 282 14.87 12.59 -10.69
N THR A 283 13.82 13.40 -10.73
CA THR A 283 13.71 14.48 -11.71
C THR A 283 14.49 15.71 -11.23
N VAL A 284 14.91 16.59 -12.15
CA VAL A 284 15.67 17.82 -11.81
C VAL A 284 14.95 18.71 -10.79
N THR A 285 13.62 18.59 -10.68
CA THR A 285 12.81 19.33 -9.71
C THR A 285 12.96 18.76 -8.29
N GLU A 286 13.29 17.48 -8.14
CA GLU A 286 13.49 16.80 -6.85
C GLU A 286 14.91 16.98 -6.30
N LEU A 287 15.89 17.29 -7.17
CA LEU A 287 17.25 17.65 -6.76
C LEU A 287 17.28 18.93 -5.91
N VAL A 288 16.44 19.91 -6.25
CA VAL A 288 16.37 21.20 -5.55
C VAL A 288 15.35 21.10 -4.43
N THR A 289 15.76 20.53 -3.30
CA THR A 289 14.88 20.39 -2.13
C THR A 289 14.60 21.75 -1.47
N LYS A 290 13.32 22.11 -1.30
CA LYS A 290 12.90 23.34 -0.59
C LYS A 290 12.87 23.20 0.94
N LYS A 291 13.16 22.01 1.47
CA LYS A 291 13.16 21.69 2.91
C LYS A 291 14.46 20.98 3.26
N LYS A 292 15.04 21.31 4.42
CA LYS A 292 16.22 20.61 4.95
C LYS A 292 15.91 19.10 5.04
N PRO A 293 16.70 18.22 4.41
CA PRO A 293 16.53 16.78 4.54
C PRO A 293 16.65 16.39 6.02
N LYS A 294 15.88 15.40 6.44
CA LYS A 294 16.09 14.78 7.75
C LYS A 294 17.46 14.09 7.71
N ALA A 295 18.19 14.11 8.82
CA ALA A 295 19.47 13.42 8.91
C ALA A 295 19.23 11.91 8.75
N GLU A 296 19.52 11.38 7.57
CA GLU A 296 19.63 9.95 7.33
C GLU A 296 21.09 9.55 7.58
N GLY A 297 21.29 8.34 8.11
CA GLY A 297 22.63 7.78 8.27
C GLY A 297 23.32 7.58 6.92
N TYR A 298 24.62 7.32 6.95
CA TYR A 298 25.40 7.01 5.76
C TYR A 298 24.77 5.87 4.97
N ALA A 299 24.82 5.97 3.64
CA ALA A 299 24.48 4.86 2.76
C ALA A 299 25.41 3.67 3.07
N GLU A 300 24.89 2.44 2.97
CA GLU A 300 25.66 1.23 3.26
C GLU A 300 26.96 1.20 2.42
N GLY A 301 28.12 1.25 3.11
CA GLY A 301 29.44 1.23 2.47
C GLY A 301 30.07 2.59 2.14
N ASP A 302 29.41 3.71 2.47
CA ASP A 302 29.93 5.04 2.17
C ASP A 302 30.41 5.77 3.45
N LEU A 303 31.73 5.94 3.58
CA LEU A 303 32.38 6.58 4.73
C LEU A 303 32.50 8.10 4.59
N THR A 304 32.12 8.67 3.44
CA THR A 304 32.39 10.07 3.10
C THR A 304 31.16 10.79 2.57
N LEU A 305 30.88 12.01 3.06
CA LEU A 305 29.78 12.86 2.53
C LEU A 305 30.17 13.61 1.24
N TYR A 306 31.44 13.54 0.85
CA TYR A 306 32.02 14.26 -0.27
C TYR A 306 32.40 13.30 -1.39
N HIS A 307 31.73 13.41 -2.53
CA HIS A 307 31.99 12.58 -3.69
C HIS A 307 32.59 13.41 -4.83
N ARG A 308 33.85 13.14 -5.14
CA ARG A 308 34.51 13.67 -6.32
C ARG A 308 34.30 12.68 -7.47
N THR A 309 33.78 13.18 -8.58
CA THR A 309 33.48 12.38 -9.78
C THR A 309 34.15 13.01 -10.99
N SER A 310 34.48 12.24 -12.03
CA SER A 310 35.10 12.80 -13.23
C SER A 310 34.07 13.27 -14.25
N VAL A 311 34.49 14.14 -15.18
CA VAL A 311 33.66 14.54 -16.32
C VAL A 311 33.42 13.36 -17.25
N THR A 312 34.42 12.51 -17.44
CA THR A 312 34.29 11.28 -18.23
C THR A 312 33.18 10.36 -17.70
N ASP A 313 33.12 10.16 -16.38
CA ASP A 313 32.06 9.37 -15.74
C ASP A 313 30.69 10.05 -15.85
N PHE A 314 30.64 11.38 -15.72
CA PHE A 314 29.40 12.14 -15.92
C PHE A 314 28.85 12.01 -17.34
N LEU A 315 29.73 12.00 -18.35
CA LEU A 315 29.34 11.81 -19.74
C LEU A 315 28.81 10.39 -19.98
N ARG A 316 29.46 9.37 -19.41
CA ARG A 316 29.08 7.94 -19.57
C ARG A 316 27.83 7.54 -18.80
N ALA A 317 27.49 8.24 -17.71
CA ALA A 317 26.35 7.90 -16.84
C ALA A 317 25.02 7.73 -17.59
N ALA A 318 24.29 6.64 -17.34
CA ALA A 318 22.98 6.39 -17.95
C ALA A 318 21.95 7.45 -17.54
N ASN A 319 21.96 7.85 -16.26
CA ASN A 319 21.08 8.87 -15.72
C ASN A 319 21.89 10.05 -15.13
N PRO A 320 21.97 11.20 -15.83
CA PRO A 320 22.76 12.33 -15.38
C PRO A 320 22.16 13.06 -14.17
N VAL A 321 20.86 12.93 -13.94
CA VAL A 321 20.17 13.63 -12.85
C VAL A 321 20.45 12.94 -11.52
N ASP A 322 20.42 11.59 -11.50
CA ASP A 322 20.82 10.82 -10.32
C ASP A 322 22.34 10.95 -10.05
N PHE A 323 23.14 11.03 -11.12
CA PHE A 323 24.58 11.31 -11.00
C PHE A 323 24.84 12.65 -10.28
N LEU A 324 24.21 13.74 -10.73
CA LEU A 324 24.32 15.05 -10.08
C LEU A 324 23.76 15.06 -8.64
N SER A 325 22.83 14.16 -8.30
CA SER A 325 22.35 14.01 -6.91
C SER A 325 23.43 13.50 -5.97
N LYS A 326 24.36 12.69 -6.48
CA LYS A 326 25.37 11.99 -5.70
C LYS A 326 26.71 12.74 -5.72
N ALA A 327 27.04 13.41 -6.82
CA ALA A 327 28.26 14.17 -6.97
C ALA A 327 28.29 15.42 -6.06
N SER A 328 29.42 15.66 -5.39
CA SER A 328 29.74 16.95 -4.76
C SER A 328 30.54 17.84 -5.70
N GLU A 329 31.49 17.24 -6.43
CA GLU A 329 32.38 17.91 -7.38
C GLU A 329 32.50 17.04 -8.65
N ILE A 330 32.55 17.71 -9.81
CA ILE A 330 32.93 17.11 -11.08
C ILE A 330 34.32 17.64 -11.47
N SER A 331 35.33 16.78 -11.43
CA SER A 331 36.69 17.11 -11.84
C SER A 331 36.84 17.00 -13.36
N LEU A 332 37.33 18.08 -13.99
CA LEU A 332 37.71 18.11 -15.40
C LEU A 332 39.06 17.38 -15.57
N ASP A 333 38.98 16.08 -15.80
CA ASP A 333 40.12 15.16 -15.94
C ASP A 333 40.77 15.23 -17.32
N ASP A 334 40.00 15.50 -18.37
CA ASP A 334 40.48 15.61 -19.75
C ASP A 334 40.74 17.07 -20.14
N ASN A 335 41.96 17.36 -20.57
CA ASN A 335 42.40 18.70 -20.98
C ASN A 335 41.66 19.20 -22.23
N GLU A 336 41.23 18.29 -23.11
CA GLU A 336 40.44 18.66 -24.29
C GLU A 336 39.02 19.09 -23.89
N LEU A 337 38.38 18.37 -22.98
CA LEU A 337 37.06 18.72 -22.46
C LEU A 337 37.11 19.99 -21.61
N ALA A 338 38.24 20.23 -20.94
CA ALA A 338 38.49 21.43 -20.16
C ALA A 338 38.67 22.70 -21.02
N GLN A 339 39.17 22.56 -22.26
CA GLN A 339 39.38 23.68 -23.20
C GLN A 339 38.26 23.85 -24.23
N HIS A 340 37.30 22.92 -24.27
CA HIS A 340 36.21 22.95 -25.23
C HIS A 340 35.36 24.24 -25.10
N PRO A 341 34.94 24.90 -26.21
CA PRO A 341 34.20 26.18 -26.16
C PRO A 341 32.89 26.16 -25.37
N ALA A 342 32.26 24.99 -25.25
CA ALA A 342 31.05 24.83 -24.44
C ALA A 342 31.32 24.79 -22.92
N THR A 343 32.57 24.58 -22.49
CA THR A 343 33.00 24.60 -21.10
C THR A 343 33.32 26.04 -20.71
N THR A 344 32.27 26.83 -20.48
CA THR A 344 32.43 28.23 -20.04
C THR A 344 32.90 28.31 -18.60
N GLU A 345 33.41 29.48 -18.19
CA GLU A 345 33.87 29.69 -16.81
C GLU A 345 32.74 29.44 -15.78
N ASP A 346 31.51 29.82 -16.12
CA ASP A 346 30.32 29.51 -15.30
C ASP A 346 30.12 28.00 -15.09
N ILE A 347 30.36 27.19 -16.12
CA ILE A 347 30.26 25.72 -16.03
C ILE A 347 31.38 25.17 -15.15
N ARG A 348 32.59 25.71 -15.25
CA ARG A 348 33.72 25.34 -14.37
C ARG A 348 33.39 25.57 -12.90
N VAL A 349 32.83 26.74 -12.58
CA VAL A 349 32.40 27.07 -11.22
C VAL A 349 31.26 26.15 -10.77
N CYS A 350 30.30 25.86 -11.67
CA CYS A 350 29.22 24.92 -11.35
C CYS A 350 29.74 23.50 -11.03
N CYS A 351 30.83 23.06 -11.67
CA CYS A 351 31.42 21.74 -11.42
C CYS A 351 32.16 21.64 -10.07
N GLN A 352 32.55 22.76 -9.45
CA GLN A 352 33.27 22.76 -8.17
C GLN A 352 32.37 22.41 -6.98
N ASP A 353 31.14 22.94 -6.96
CA ASP A 353 30.17 22.65 -5.90
C ASP A 353 28.75 22.45 -6.46
N ILE A 354 28.44 21.19 -6.73
CA ILE A 354 27.16 20.79 -7.35
C ILE A 354 26.01 20.90 -6.35
N LYS A 355 26.30 20.75 -5.04
CA LYS A 355 25.27 20.71 -3.99
C LYS A 355 24.68 22.09 -3.68
N VAL A 356 25.37 23.18 -4.07
CA VAL A 356 24.90 24.56 -3.93
C VAL A 356 24.08 25.03 -5.14
N LEU A 357 24.10 24.28 -6.25
CA LEU A 357 23.47 24.70 -7.50
C LEU A 357 21.94 24.74 -7.43
N GLY A 358 21.39 25.77 -8.07
CA GLY A 358 19.96 25.90 -8.31
C GLY A 358 19.49 25.16 -9.56
N ARG A 359 18.19 25.27 -9.84
CA ARG A 359 17.54 24.59 -10.97
C ARG A 359 18.05 25.07 -12.33
N LYS A 360 18.49 26.33 -12.43
CA LYS A 360 18.94 26.93 -13.69
C LYS A 360 20.32 26.38 -14.04
N GLU A 361 21.19 26.34 -13.05
CA GLU A 361 22.57 25.88 -13.09
C GLU A 361 22.64 24.38 -13.37
N LEU A 362 21.82 23.57 -12.68
CA LEU A 362 21.71 22.13 -12.96
C LEU A 362 21.24 21.84 -14.40
N ARG A 363 20.33 22.65 -14.95
CA ARG A 363 19.93 22.53 -16.36
C ARG A 363 21.06 22.92 -17.32
N SER A 364 21.82 23.95 -16.97
CA SER A 364 23.01 24.35 -17.75
C SER A 364 24.03 23.21 -17.82
N LEU A 365 24.29 22.50 -16.70
CA LEU A 365 25.17 21.33 -16.67
C LEU A 365 24.65 20.17 -17.56
N LEU A 366 23.35 19.90 -17.54
CA LEU A 366 22.74 18.87 -18.40
C LEU A 366 22.80 19.24 -19.90
N ASN A 367 22.60 20.51 -20.23
CA ASN A 367 22.74 21.00 -21.60
C ASN A 367 24.21 20.96 -22.06
N TRP A 368 25.14 21.36 -21.20
CA TRP A 368 26.58 21.25 -21.42
C TRP A 368 26.99 19.79 -21.68
N ARG A 369 26.54 18.85 -20.86
CA ARG A 369 26.73 17.41 -21.07
C ARG A 369 26.26 16.95 -22.45
N THR A 370 25.09 17.42 -22.88
CA THR A 370 24.52 17.06 -24.20
C THR A 370 25.38 17.58 -25.36
N LYS A 371 25.95 18.79 -25.23
CA LYS A 371 26.89 19.35 -26.20
C LYS A 371 28.19 18.56 -26.26
N LEU A 372 28.76 18.23 -25.10
CA LEU A 372 30.00 17.43 -25.03
C LEU A 372 29.82 16.01 -25.57
N ARG A 373 28.69 15.34 -25.29
CA ARG A 373 28.41 14.02 -25.87
C ARG A 373 28.30 14.06 -27.40
N ARG A 374 27.70 15.13 -27.96
CA ARG A 374 27.65 15.32 -29.42
C ARG A 374 29.03 15.53 -30.02
N TYR A 375 29.87 16.35 -29.39
CA TYR A 375 31.26 16.55 -29.80
C TYR A 375 32.06 15.24 -29.78
N MET A 376 31.98 14.48 -28.68
CA MET A 376 32.65 13.18 -28.56
C MET A 376 32.17 12.17 -29.60
N ALA A 377 30.87 12.15 -29.92
CA ALA A 377 30.32 11.28 -30.95
C ALA A 377 30.80 11.66 -32.36
N LYS A 378 30.91 12.97 -32.66
CA LYS A 378 31.45 13.46 -33.93
C LYS A 378 32.92 13.08 -34.09
N LYS A 379 33.73 13.31 -33.05
CA LYS A 379 35.16 12.93 -33.03
C LYS A 379 35.34 11.41 -33.21
N LEU A 380 34.55 10.59 -32.53
CA LEU A 380 34.61 9.14 -32.67
C LEU A 380 34.24 8.68 -34.09
N LYS A 381 33.26 9.34 -34.72
CA LYS A 381 32.86 9.07 -36.11
C LYS A 381 33.94 9.48 -37.12
N GLU A 382 34.59 10.61 -36.91
CA GLU A 382 35.72 11.07 -37.73
C GLU A 382 36.95 10.16 -37.57
N GLN A 383 37.25 9.72 -36.35
CA GLN A 383 38.31 8.74 -36.10
C GLN A 383 38.01 7.38 -36.74
N ALA A 384 36.76 6.90 -36.65
CA ALA A 384 36.34 5.68 -37.34
C ALA A 384 36.47 5.81 -38.86
N LYS A 385 36.11 6.98 -39.43
CA LYS A 385 36.25 7.27 -40.87
C LYS A 385 37.72 7.35 -41.29
N ALA A 386 38.59 7.94 -40.48
CA ALA A 386 40.04 8.00 -40.74
C ALA A 386 40.72 6.62 -40.65
N LEU A 387 40.24 5.74 -39.77
CA LEU A 387 40.69 4.35 -39.68
C LEU A 387 40.21 3.51 -40.87
N ASP A 388 39.00 3.75 -41.38
CA ASP A 388 38.47 3.10 -42.59
C ASP A 388 39.27 3.50 -43.85
N ILE A 389 39.67 4.78 -43.94
CA ILE A 389 40.53 5.31 -45.03
C ILE A 389 41.95 4.73 -44.97
N SER A 390 42.45 4.38 -43.78
CA SER A 390 43.75 3.70 -43.62
C SER A 390 43.72 2.21 -44.01
N SER A 391 42.55 1.63 -44.26
CA SER A 391 42.39 0.21 -44.64
C SER A 391 41.95 -0.01 -46.09
N GLY A 392 42.03 1.01 -46.95
CA GLY A 392 41.71 0.89 -48.36
C GLY A 392 42.39 1.94 -49.24
N GLU A 393 43.68 1.72 -49.54
CA GLU A 393 44.27 2.03 -50.85
C GLU A 393 43.99 0.78 -51.72
N GLU A 394 43.50 0.79 -52.96
CA GLU A 394 43.74 1.67 -54.11
C GLU A 394 42.49 1.70 -55.02
N GLU A 395 42.10 2.88 -55.53
CA GLU A 395 42.22 3.25 -56.96
C GLU A 395 41.49 4.59 -57.22
N GLU A 396 42.34 5.60 -57.40
CA GLU A 396 42.36 6.70 -58.38
C GLU A 396 41.09 7.43 -58.87
N GLY A 397 41.24 8.77 -58.91
CA GLY A 397 40.40 9.67 -59.69
C GLY A 397 40.50 11.12 -59.21
N GLU A 398 41.64 11.76 -59.48
CA GLU A 398 41.94 13.17 -59.23
C GLU A 398 40.97 14.15 -59.95
N GLU A 399 40.67 15.27 -59.30
CA GLU A 399 40.67 16.61 -59.93
C GLU A 399 40.67 17.70 -58.82
N GLU A 400 41.82 18.36 -58.65
CA GLU A 400 41.97 19.63 -57.92
C GLU A 400 41.75 20.80 -58.90
N GLU A 401 40.97 21.81 -58.50
CA GLU A 401 41.46 23.18 -58.23
C GLU A 401 40.31 24.21 -58.25
N SER A 402 40.15 24.93 -57.14
CA SER A 402 40.50 26.36 -57.04
C SER A 402 39.62 27.09 -56.02
N ALA A 403 40.31 27.68 -55.05
CA ALA A 403 39.75 28.55 -54.03
C ALA A 403 39.66 30.00 -54.54
N ALA A 404 38.50 30.63 -54.36
CA ALA A 404 38.39 32.07 -54.14
C ALA A 404 37.09 32.37 -53.37
N GLY A 405 37.24 32.88 -52.14
CA GLY A 405 36.17 32.89 -51.14
C GLY A 405 35.12 34.01 -51.26
N THR A 406 33.97 33.77 -50.63
CA THR A 406 33.14 34.81 -49.99
C THR A 406 32.22 34.20 -48.92
N GLY A 407 32.46 34.49 -47.64
CA GLY A 407 31.51 34.35 -46.50
C GLY A 407 31.14 32.92 -46.04
N PRO A 408 31.00 32.65 -44.72
CA PRO A 408 30.52 31.36 -44.24
C PRO A 408 29.01 31.24 -44.48
N GLN A 409 28.62 30.49 -45.52
CA GLN A 409 27.26 29.98 -45.63
C GLN A 409 27.11 28.74 -44.73
N PRO A 410 26.04 28.63 -43.92
CA PRO A 410 25.74 27.40 -43.19
C PRO A 410 25.55 26.25 -44.20
N SER A 411 26.03 25.06 -43.87
CA SER A 411 25.84 23.88 -44.72
C SER A 411 24.35 23.54 -44.82
N GLN A 412 23.89 23.04 -45.97
CA GLN A 412 22.48 22.66 -46.20
C GLN A 412 21.94 21.72 -45.10
N GLU A 413 22.81 20.89 -44.52
CA GLU A 413 22.48 20.00 -43.40
C GLU A 413 22.22 20.74 -42.08
N GLU A 414 22.89 21.86 -41.81
CA GLU A 414 22.67 22.68 -40.60
C GLU A 414 21.33 23.44 -40.69
N GLU A 415 20.96 23.95 -41.87
CA GLU A 415 19.67 24.58 -42.08
C GLU A 415 18.51 23.58 -41.95
N GLU A 416 18.67 22.35 -42.47
CA GLU A 416 17.68 21.28 -42.32
C GLU A 416 17.53 20.82 -40.86
N GLU A 417 18.63 20.71 -40.11
CA GLU A 417 18.60 20.31 -38.70
C GLU A 417 17.98 21.41 -37.81
N GLU A 418 18.22 22.69 -38.11
CA GLU A 418 17.53 23.80 -37.43
C GLU A 418 16.04 23.85 -37.75
N GLN A 419 15.64 23.59 -39.00
CA GLN A 419 14.24 23.48 -39.39
C GLN A 419 13.54 22.30 -38.70
N LEU A 420 14.18 21.14 -38.64
CA LEU A 420 13.69 19.96 -37.92
C LEU A 420 13.58 20.21 -36.41
N ASN A 421 14.56 20.86 -35.79
CA ASN A 421 14.49 21.19 -34.37
C ASN A 421 13.40 22.22 -34.04
N ARG A 422 13.16 23.18 -34.95
CA ARG A 422 12.11 24.19 -34.80
C ARG A 422 10.71 23.57 -34.92
N THR A 423 10.49 22.70 -35.91
CA THR A 423 9.21 21.98 -36.07
C THR A 423 8.93 21.05 -34.89
N LEU A 424 9.95 20.37 -34.36
CA LEU A 424 9.83 19.48 -33.21
C LEU A 424 9.53 20.24 -31.91
N ALA A 425 10.08 21.45 -31.76
CA ALA A 425 9.76 22.35 -30.64
C ALA A 425 8.32 22.89 -30.73
N GLU A 426 7.85 23.25 -31.92
CA GLU A 426 6.47 23.70 -32.15
C GLU A 426 5.44 22.60 -31.89
N MET A 427 5.70 21.37 -32.37
CA MET A 427 4.87 20.19 -32.11
C MET A 427 4.76 19.90 -30.60
N LYS A 428 5.87 19.93 -29.87
CA LYS A 428 5.87 19.75 -28.40
C LYS A 428 5.13 20.88 -27.67
N ALA A 429 5.25 22.12 -28.15
CA ALA A 429 4.52 23.25 -27.56
C ALA A 429 3.00 23.12 -27.76
N GLN A 430 2.56 22.66 -28.94
CA GLN A 430 1.17 22.37 -29.23
C GLN A 430 0.61 21.24 -28.36
N GLU A 431 1.35 20.14 -28.20
CA GLU A 431 0.95 19.00 -27.38
C GLU A 431 0.79 19.40 -25.90
N VAL A 432 1.73 20.19 -25.36
CA VAL A 432 1.65 20.70 -23.98
C VAL A 432 0.47 21.68 -23.81
N ALA A 433 0.18 22.51 -24.81
CA ALA A 433 -0.97 23.41 -24.78
C ALA A 433 -2.30 22.63 -24.81
N GLU A 434 -2.37 21.57 -25.61
CA GLU A 434 -3.55 20.71 -25.71
C GLU A 434 -3.80 19.94 -24.40
N LEU A 435 -2.75 19.37 -23.79
CA LEU A 435 -2.84 18.71 -22.48
C LEU A 435 -3.29 19.69 -21.38
N LYS A 436 -2.80 20.93 -21.40
CA LYS A 436 -3.27 21.98 -20.46
C LYS A 436 -4.75 22.32 -20.68
N ARG A 437 -5.21 22.40 -21.94
CA ARG A 437 -6.64 22.63 -22.27
C ARG A 437 -7.52 21.47 -21.79
N LYS A 438 -7.12 20.22 -22.06
CA LYS A 438 -7.81 19.00 -21.59
C LYS A 438 -7.89 18.96 -20.06
N LYS A 439 -6.80 19.22 -19.35
CA LYS A 439 -6.76 19.27 -17.88
C LYS A 439 -7.68 20.37 -17.31
N LYS A 440 -7.70 21.56 -17.91
CA LYS A 440 -8.59 22.66 -17.48
C LYS A 440 -10.07 22.33 -17.68
N LYS A 441 -10.42 21.64 -18.78
CA LYS A 441 -11.80 21.17 -19.05
C LYS A 441 -12.25 20.15 -17.99
N LEU A 442 -11.41 19.16 -17.71
CA LEU A 442 -11.68 18.10 -16.72
C LEU A 442 -11.84 18.66 -15.30
N LEU A 443 -10.99 19.61 -14.89
CA LEU A 443 -11.13 20.33 -13.62
C LEU A 443 -12.43 21.15 -13.53
N ARG A 444 -12.88 21.76 -14.64
CA ARG A 444 -14.14 22.50 -14.69
C ARG A 444 -15.36 21.57 -14.57
N GLU A 445 -15.30 20.40 -15.18
CA GLU A 445 -16.33 19.35 -15.05
C GLU A 445 -16.39 18.79 -13.63
N GLN A 446 -15.25 18.46 -13.02
CA GLN A 446 -15.21 18.01 -11.63
C GLN A 446 -15.73 19.08 -10.65
N ARG A 447 -15.45 20.36 -10.91
CA ARG A 447 -15.99 21.46 -10.10
C ARG A 447 -17.52 21.55 -10.22
N LYS A 448 -18.06 21.49 -11.45
CA LYS A 448 -19.52 21.46 -11.68
C LYS A 448 -20.19 20.26 -11.01
N GLN A 449 -19.56 19.08 -11.06
CA GLN A 449 -20.06 17.88 -10.38
C GLN A 449 -20.07 18.05 -8.86
N ARG A 450 -19.03 18.65 -8.27
CA ARG A 450 -19.00 18.97 -6.83
C ARG A 450 -20.09 19.96 -6.43
N GLU A 451 -20.27 21.04 -7.21
CA GLU A 451 -21.32 22.03 -6.97
C GLU A 451 -22.74 21.42 -7.07
N ARG A 452 -22.98 20.49 -8.01
CA ARG A 452 -24.27 19.76 -8.12
C ARG A 452 -24.54 18.82 -6.94
N VAL A 453 -23.52 18.12 -6.45
CA VAL A 453 -23.62 17.27 -5.25
C VAL A 453 -23.86 18.13 -4.00
N GLU A 454 -23.20 19.29 -3.90
CA GLU A 454 -23.36 20.24 -2.79
C GLU A 454 -24.77 20.87 -2.76
N LEU A 455 -25.35 21.17 -3.93
CA LEU A 455 -26.73 21.64 -4.08
C LEU A 455 -27.80 20.54 -3.95
N LYS A 456 -27.42 19.30 -3.57
CA LYS A 456 -28.30 18.13 -3.44
C LYS A 456 -29.11 17.79 -4.71
N MET A 457 -28.65 18.20 -5.89
CA MET A 457 -29.31 17.90 -7.16
C MET A 457 -29.05 16.45 -7.61
N ASP A 458 -27.92 15.85 -7.21
CA ASP A 458 -27.55 14.47 -7.52
C ASP A 458 -27.26 13.67 -6.22
N LEU A 459 -27.91 12.52 -6.06
CA LEU A 459 -27.65 11.58 -4.95
C LEU A 459 -26.39 10.74 -5.25
N PRO A 460 -25.43 10.59 -4.31
CA PRO A 460 -24.25 9.76 -4.54
C PRO A 460 -24.65 8.28 -4.65
N GLY A 461 -24.47 7.67 -5.82
CA GLY A 461 -24.63 6.22 -6.01
C GLY A 461 -25.70 5.77 -7.02
N VAL A 462 -26.37 6.68 -7.71
CA VAL A 462 -27.24 6.33 -8.86
C VAL A 462 -26.58 6.85 -10.13
N SER A 463 -26.01 5.94 -10.92
CA SER A 463 -25.45 6.27 -12.24
C SER A 463 -26.60 6.54 -13.20
N ILE A 464 -26.88 7.82 -13.49
CA ILE A 464 -27.53 8.16 -14.75
C ILE A 464 -26.47 7.92 -15.83
N ALA A 465 -26.81 7.00 -16.73
CA ALA A 465 -25.97 6.55 -17.80
C ALA A 465 -25.46 7.72 -18.64
N ASP A 466 -24.22 7.54 -19.08
CA ASP A 466 -23.51 8.25 -20.14
C ASP A 466 -24.47 8.71 -21.25
N GLU A 467 -24.64 10.03 -21.44
CA GLU A 467 -25.24 10.60 -22.65
C GLU A 467 -24.25 10.50 -23.81
N GLY A 468 -23.86 9.27 -24.13
CA GLY A 468 -23.32 8.90 -25.43
C GLY A 468 -24.49 8.80 -26.41
N GLU A 469 -24.37 9.47 -27.54
CA GLU A 469 -25.35 9.56 -28.62
C GLU A 469 -25.69 8.17 -29.20
N THR A 470 -26.59 7.42 -28.54
CA THR A 470 -27.31 6.24 -29.09
C THR A 470 -28.42 5.79 -28.11
N GLY A 471 -29.03 6.73 -27.39
CA GLY A 471 -30.15 6.47 -26.47
C GLY A 471 -31.50 6.58 -27.16
N MET A 472 -32.40 5.64 -26.85
CA MET A 472 -33.78 5.46 -27.38
C MET A 472 -34.75 6.65 -27.15
N PHE A 473 -34.25 7.80 -26.69
CA PHE A 473 -35.02 9.01 -26.36
C PHE A 473 -34.34 10.28 -26.91
N SER A 474 -33.95 10.28 -28.18
CA SER A 474 -33.52 11.52 -28.85
C SER A 474 -34.71 12.37 -29.26
N LEU A 475 -34.77 13.61 -28.76
CA LEU A 475 -35.76 14.65 -29.13
C LEU A 475 -35.71 15.07 -30.60
N ARG A 476 -34.73 14.59 -31.39
CA ARG A 476 -34.75 14.73 -32.87
C ARG A 476 -35.77 13.80 -33.53
N THR A 477 -36.04 12.62 -32.95
CA THR A 477 -36.97 11.63 -33.53
C THR A 477 -38.44 12.08 -33.41
N ILE A 478 -38.76 12.94 -32.44
CA ILE A 478 -40.13 13.39 -32.17
C ILE A 478 -40.56 14.56 -33.08
N ARG A 479 -39.64 15.25 -33.76
CA ARG A 479 -39.98 16.33 -34.70
C ARG A 479 -40.53 15.86 -36.05
N GLY A 480 -40.52 14.55 -36.32
CA GLY A 480 -40.96 13.96 -37.59
C GLY A 480 -42.41 13.46 -37.64
N HIS A 481 -43.13 13.39 -36.52
CA HIS A 481 -44.54 12.99 -36.52
C HIS A 481 -45.45 14.19 -36.27
N GLN A 482 -45.85 14.82 -37.38
CA GLN A 482 -46.88 15.84 -37.39
C GLN A 482 -48.22 15.20 -37.01
N VAL A 483 -48.70 15.63 -35.85
CA VAL A 483 -50.01 15.33 -35.30
C VAL A 483 -51.09 15.74 -36.31
N ARG A 484 -51.89 14.77 -36.77
CA ARG A 484 -53.15 15.02 -37.48
C ARG A 484 -54.29 14.74 -36.50
N TRP A 485 -54.90 15.81 -35.99
CA TRP A 485 -56.11 15.79 -35.17
C TRP A 485 -57.36 15.62 -36.03
N GLY A 486 -58.38 14.98 -35.47
CA GLY A 486 -59.78 14.95 -35.94
C GLY A 486 -60.29 13.51 -36.09
N GLY A 487 -61.38 13.07 -35.49
CA GLY A 487 -62.40 13.72 -34.66
C GLY A 487 -63.36 12.65 -34.12
N ALA A 488 -64.24 13.09 -33.22
CA ALA A 488 -65.40 12.43 -32.61
C ALA A 488 -65.92 11.10 -33.21
N HIS A 489 -66.26 10.13 -32.37
CA HIS A 489 -67.65 9.85 -31.98
C HIS A 489 -67.76 8.73 -30.94
N ALA A 490 -68.87 8.79 -30.18
CA ALA A 490 -69.32 7.89 -29.14
C ALA A 490 -70.03 6.63 -29.66
N GLY A 491 -70.27 5.67 -28.76
CA GLY A 491 -71.03 4.41 -28.97
C GLY A 491 -70.08 3.20 -29.05
N ASP A 492 -70.28 2.05 -28.41
CA ASP A 492 -71.44 1.48 -27.75
C ASP A 492 -71.03 0.42 -26.73
N ARG A 493 -71.93 0.17 -25.77
CA ARG A 493 -72.00 -1.05 -24.95
C ARG A 493 -72.43 -2.23 -25.83
N GLU A 494 -71.86 -3.40 -25.61
CA GLU A 494 -72.50 -4.72 -25.46
C GLU A 494 -71.39 -5.77 -25.34
N ASP A 495 -71.25 -6.44 -24.20
CA ASP A 495 -71.90 -7.71 -23.83
C ASP A 495 -71.38 -8.91 -24.66
N LEU A 496 -70.78 -9.89 -23.97
CA LEU A 496 -70.98 -11.33 -24.19
C LEU A 496 -70.06 -12.18 -23.31
N ARG A 497 -70.72 -12.87 -22.38
CA ARG A 497 -70.21 -14.02 -21.65
C ARG A 497 -69.96 -15.20 -22.60
N GLY A 498 -68.88 -15.93 -22.33
CA GLY A 498 -68.87 -17.40 -22.27
C GLY A 498 -68.79 -18.17 -23.59
N ARG A 499 -67.78 -19.03 -23.69
CA ARG A 499 -67.98 -20.48 -23.79
C ARG A 499 -66.66 -21.24 -23.62
N SER A 500 -66.75 -22.26 -22.79
CA SER A 500 -65.87 -23.41 -22.64
C SER A 500 -65.98 -24.36 -23.85
N GLU A 501 -65.00 -25.27 -23.92
CA GLU A 501 -64.92 -26.52 -24.69
C GLU A 501 -64.49 -26.41 -26.17
N GLN A 502 -63.20 -26.69 -26.43
CA GLN A 502 -62.73 -28.03 -26.80
C GLN A 502 -61.24 -28.19 -26.47
#